data_AF-A0A2P5K0N0-F1
#
_entry.id   AF-A0A2P5K0N0-F1
#
_cell.length_a   1.000
_cell.length_b   1.000
_cell.length_c   1.000
_cell.angle_alpha   90.00
_cell.angle_beta   90.00
_cell.angle_gamma   90.00
#
_symmetry.space_group_name_H-M   'P 1'
#
loop_
_entity.id
_entity.type
_entity.pdbx_description
1 polymer ?
#
loop_
_entity_poly.entity_id
_entity_poly.type
_entity_poly.pdbx_seq_one_letter_code
_entity_poly.pdbx_strand_id
1 'polypeptide(L)' 'MTVGPKIINEQSRAAMKEALDRIQSGEFAKEFVLEGKVNSPVLKAMERREHEHEIEVVGRELRAMMPWLKPG' A
#
# COMPACT_ATOMS: atom_id res chain seq x y z
N MET A 1 16.20 -17.85 9.50
CA MET A 1 15.62 -18.34 8.23
C MET A 1 14.26 -19.05 8.39
N THR A 2 13.76 -19.25 9.61
CA THR A 2 12.58 -20.09 9.89
C THR A 2 11.23 -19.35 9.90
N VAL A 3 11.23 -18.02 10.07
CA VAL A 3 10.01 -17.23 10.26
C VAL A 3 9.50 -16.61 8.95
N GLY A 4 10.41 -16.22 8.04
CA GLY A 4 10.06 -15.59 6.76
C GLY A 4 9.00 -16.37 5.96
N PRO A 5 9.19 -17.68 5.72
CA PRO A 5 8.21 -18.50 5.00
C PRO A 5 6.87 -18.71 5.73
N LYS A 6 6.81 -18.47 7.05
CA LYS A 6 5.55 -18.52 7.81
C LYS A 6 4.71 -17.28 7.55
N ILE A 7 5.35 -16.13 7.41
CA ILE A 7 4.71 -14.83 7.15
C ILE A 7 4.41 -14.69 5.65
N ILE A 8 5.41 -14.94 4.80
CA ILE A 8 5.28 -14.94 3.33
C ILE A 8 5.18 -16.39 2.87
N ASN A 9 3.95 -16.87 2.80
CA ASN A 9 3.61 -18.27 2.58
C ASN A 9 2.93 -18.48 1.22
N GLU A 10 2.43 -19.69 0.99
CA GLU A 10 1.73 -20.05 -0.25
C GLU A 10 0.49 -19.19 -0.52
N GLN A 11 -0.21 -18.74 0.53
CA GLN A 11 -1.34 -17.83 0.39
C GLN A 11 -0.90 -16.47 -0.13
N SER A 12 0.24 -15.94 0.37
CA SER A 12 0.82 -14.71 -0.18
C SER A 12 1.17 -14.86 -1.66
N ARG A 13 1.74 -16.01 -2.06
CA ARG A 13 2.08 -16.29 -3.47
C ARG A 13 0.83 -16.42 -4.34
N ALA A 14 -0.22 -17.08 -3.85
CA ALA A 14 -1.49 -17.20 -4.55
C ALA A 14 -2.13 -15.82 -4.81
N ALA A 15 -2.15 -14.95 -3.79
CA ALA A 15 -2.65 -13.58 -3.93
C ALA A 15 -1.83 -12.75 -4.94
N MET A 16 -0.50 -12.92 -4.97
CA MET A 16 0.35 -12.26 -5.99
C MET A 16 0.04 -12.75 -7.41
N LYS A 17 -0.22 -14.05 -7.58
CA LYS A 17 -0.59 -14.62 -8.89
C LYS A 17 -1.94 -14.11 -9.35
N GLU A 18 -2.93 -14.07 -8.47
CA GLU A 18 -4.24 -13.50 -8.78
C GLU A 18 -4.12 -12.03 -9.18
N ALA A 19 -3.34 -11.22 -8.43
CA ALA A 19 -3.10 -9.84 -8.80
C ALA A 19 -2.47 -9.70 -10.20
N LEU A 20 -1.53 -10.59 -10.57
CA LEU A 20 -0.94 -10.63 -11.90
C LEU A 20 -1.98 -10.98 -12.98
N ASP A 21 -2.82 -11.97 -12.75
CA ASP A 21 -3.87 -12.39 -13.68
C ASP A 21 -4.88 -11.24 -13.93
N ARG A 22 -5.22 -10.46 -12.89
CA ARG A 22 -6.07 -9.26 -12.98
C ARG A 22 -5.42 -8.11 -13.75
N ILE A 23 -4.10 -7.97 -13.65
CA ILE A 23 -3.33 -7.01 -14.44
C ILE A 23 -3.31 -7.43 -15.91
N GLN A 24 -2.98 -8.70 -16.19
CA GLN A 24 -2.84 -9.21 -17.55
C GLN A 24 -4.17 -9.27 -18.31
N SER A 25 -5.27 -9.58 -17.62
CA SER A 25 -6.62 -9.53 -18.19
C SER A 25 -7.15 -8.12 -18.42
N GLY A 26 -6.49 -7.08 -17.87
CA GLY A 26 -6.90 -5.69 -17.96
C GLY A 26 -8.05 -5.29 -17.00
N GLU A 27 -8.50 -6.21 -16.14
CA GLU A 27 -9.53 -5.94 -15.14
C GLU A 27 -9.11 -4.79 -14.21
N PHE A 28 -7.89 -4.88 -13.66
CA PHE A 28 -7.33 -3.84 -12.80
C PHE A 28 -7.31 -2.47 -13.48
N ALA A 29 -6.88 -2.42 -14.75
CA ALA A 29 -6.83 -1.16 -15.51
C ALA A 29 -8.22 -0.56 -15.71
N LYS A 30 -9.23 -1.40 -15.98
CA LYS A 30 -10.62 -0.96 -16.13
C LYS A 30 -11.16 -0.38 -14.82
N GLU A 31 -10.94 -1.07 -13.70
CA GLU A 31 -11.34 -0.58 -12.36
C GLU A 31 -10.66 0.76 -12.05
N PHE A 32 -9.35 0.85 -12.24
CA PHE A 32 -8.58 2.06 -11.95
C PHE A 32 -9.04 3.26 -12.77
N VAL A 33 -9.32 3.07 -14.07
CA VAL A 33 -9.84 4.13 -14.94
C VAL A 33 -11.25 4.55 -14.52
N LEU A 34 -12.12 3.61 -14.15
CA LEU A 34 -13.48 3.92 -13.68
C LEU A 34 -13.44 4.72 -12.37
N GLU A 35 -12.60 4.30 -11.43
CA GLU A 35 -12.35 5.00 -10.17
C GLU A 35 -11.88 6.43 -10.40
N GLY A 36 -10.92 6.64 -11.31
CA GLY A 36 -10.45 7.97 -11.70
C GLY A 36 -11.55 8.85 -12.31
N LYS A 37 -12.45 8.28 -13.12
CA LYS A 37 -13.58 9.01 -13.72
C LYS A 37 -14.59 9.51 -12.67
N VAL A 38 -14.68 8.84 -11.52
CA VAL A 38 -15.55 9.26 -10.41
C VAL A 38 -14.80 10.03 -9.32
N ASN A 39 -13.62 10.60 -9.64
CA ASN A 39 -12.80 11.40 -8.73
C ASN A 39 -12.25 10.61 -7.53
N SER A 40 -11.97 9.33 -7.74
CA SER A 40 -11.21 8.42 -6.87
C SER A 40 -11.68 8.34 -5.40
N PRO A 41 -12.97 8.08 -5.12
CA PRO A 41 -13.51 8.02 -3.76
C PRO A 41 -12.87 6.93 -2.89
N VAL A 42 -12.58 5.75 -3.43
CA VAL A 42 -11.93 4.64 -2.73
C VAL A 42 -10.50 5.01 -2.38
N LEU A 43 -9.75 5.56 -3.35
CA LEU A 43 -8.36 6.00 -3.11
C LEU A 43 -8.30 7.05 -2.00
N LYS A 44 -9.14 8.09 -2.07
CA LYS A 44 -9.19 9.14 -1.03
C LYS A 44 -9.58 8.59 0.35
N ALA A 45 -10.46 7.58 0.39
CA ALA A 45 -10.82 6.93 1.64
C ALA A 45 -9.65 6.12 2.21
N MET A 46 -8.85 5.45 1.36
CA MET A 46 -7.63 4.76 1.76
C MET A 46 -6.58 5.75 2.27
N GLU A 47 -6.29 6.82 1.51
CA GLU A 47 -5.35 7.88 1.89
C GLU A 47 -5.70 8.49 3.26
N ARG A 48 -6.98 8.80 3.50
CA ARG A 48 -7.41 9.32 4.80
C ARG A 48 -7.09 8.36 5.94
N ARG A 49 -7.37 7.06 5.77
CA ARG A 49 -7.09 6.04 6.80
C ARG A 49 -5.59 5.87 7.03
N GLU A 50 -4.79 5.93 5.96
CA GLU A 50 -3.34 5.84 6.05
C GLU A 50 -2.76 7.06 6.79
N HIS A 51 -3.25 8.27 6.51
CA HIS A 51 -2.84 9.48 7.22
C HIS A 51 -3.20 9.48 8.71
N GLU A 52 -4.30 8.81 9.07
CA GLU A 52 -4.76 8.66 10.44
C GLU A 52 -4.05 7.51 11.18
N HIS A 53 -3.24 6.70 10.50
CA HIS A 53 -2.58 5.53 11.10
C HIS A 53 -1.50 5.97 12.10
N GLU A 54 -1.46 5.33 13.28
CA GLU A 54 -0.55 5.66 14.39
C GLU A 54 0.94 5.68 13.97
N ILE A 55 1.31 4.80 13.03
CA ILE A 55 2.66 4.77 12.44
C ILE A 55 3.12 6.12 11.87
N GLU A 56 2.20 6.92 11.33
CA GLU A 56 2.51 8.23 10.77
C GLU A 56 2.73 9.29 11.86
N VAL A 57 2.04 9.16 12.99
CA VAL A 57 2.21 10.05 14.16
C VAL A 57 3.56 9.78 14.80
N VAL A 58 3.77 8.54 15.25
CA VAL A 58 5.02 8.12 15.91
C VAL A 58 6.21 8.27 14.97
N GLY A 59 6.05 7.85 13.71
CA GLY A 59 7.11 7.95 12.71
C GLY A 59 7.57 9.38 12.45
N ARG A 60 6.65 10.36 12.47
CA ARG A 60 6.98 11.78 12.28
C ARG A 60 7.83 12.32 13.43
N GLU A 61 7.47 12.01 14.66
CA GLU A 61 8.22 12.43 15.85
C GLU A 61 9.63 11.83 15.86
N LEU A 62 9.72 10.51 15.60
CA LEU A 62 10.99 9.82 15.50
C LEU A 62 11.89 10.43 14.42
N ARG A 63 11.35 10.63 13.21
CA ARG A 63 12.11 11.24 12.10
C ARG A 63 12.52 12.68 12.39
N ALA A 64 11.74 13.45 13.16
CA ALA A 64 12.12 14.81 13.54
C ALA A 64 13.35 14.88 14.46
N MET A 65 13.57 13.84 15.27
CA MET A 65 14.75 13.69 16.13
C MET A 65 15.98 13.16 15.37
N MET A 66 15.86 12.83 14.09
CA MET A 66 16.96 12.36 13.25
C MET A 66 17.54 13.54 12.44
N PRO A 67 18.54 14.28 12.97
CA PRO A 67 19.06 15.49 12.31
C PRO A 67 19.64 15.22 10.91
N TRP A 68 20.08 14.00 10.62
CA TRP A 68 20.59 13.58 9.32
C TRP A 68 19.50 13.37 8.25
N LEU A 69 18.22 13.37 8.63
CA LEU A 69 17.09 13.28 7.69
C LEU A 69 16.58 14.65 7.24
N LYS A 70 17.06 15.75 7.84
CA LYS A 70 16.70 17.09 7.35
C LYS A 70 17.34 17.27 5.97
N PRO A 71 16.56 17.54 4.91
CA PRO A 71 17.15 18.05 3.68
C PRO A 71 17.93 19.32 4.05
N GLY A 72 19.18 19.41 3.59
CA GLY A 72 20.01 20.60 3.77
C GLY A 72 19.40 21.83 3.12
#